data_AF-A0A9J6P1V6-F1
#
_entry.id   AF-A0A9J6P1V6-F1
#
_cell.length_a   1.000
_cell.length_b   1.000
_cell.length_c   1.000
_cell.angle_alpha   90.00
_cell.angle_beta   90.00
_cell.angle_gamma   90.00
#
_symmetry.space_group_name_H-M   'P 1'
#
loop_
_entity.id
_entity.type
_entity.pdbx_description
1 polymer ?
#
loop_
_entity_poly.entity_id
_entity_poly.type
_entity_poly.pdbx_seq_one_letter_code
_entity_poly.pdbx_strand_id
1 'polypeptide(L)'
;MKKYELVKEDSIIFNSTMLYRIKALRDFGDVKEGDLGGYIQHEGNLGQYNDCWVYDNAKVYGTAEVYGAAIIYDNAEVYDNAKVYGNANVYDKARVYGAAKVYSYAKVYGDAKVYGNANVYDKARVYGNAKVYSYAKVYSDAKVYGNANVCDKASVYGDAKVYGDAELYGNTEVYDYGIVYGKTELYGGAKVTTTNFMLERYELVKEDTITVNTMTLYRIKALRDFGDVKEGDLGGYVQNEGKLSQFNDCWVYGNSRVYDKARVYGNAKVYGNANVYDMARVYGDAKVYGNANVYGNANVYDMARVYDDAKVYGNANVYGNANVYDMARVCGDAKVYGDAKVYGDAEVYYKAKVFGKAEVYGKVEVYDNAKVYDNARVYDNTKVYSYAKVYGNAEVYGNAKVYDYAEVCGYAKVNDYDKVNGYDKADKPAIEKKRNGYIVKNGMVEWV
;
A
#
# COMPACT_ATOMS: atom_id res chain seq x y z
N MET A 1 -38.87 18.49 44.18
CA MET A 1 -39.05 17.04 44.38
C MET A 1 -37.75 16.36 43.96
N LYS A 2 -37.27 15.34 44.69
CA LYS A 2 -36.11 14.55 44.24
C LYS A 2 -36.46 13.81 42.95
N LYS A 3 -35.47 13.55 42.10
CA LYS A 3 -35.62 12.74 40.89
C LYS A 3 -35.51 11.24 41.19
N TYR A 4 -34.65 10.87 42.14
CA TYR A 4 -34.41 9.48 42.52
C TYR A 4 -33.96 9.34 43.98
N GLU A 5 -34.03 8.11 44.48
CA GLU A 5 -33.47 7.66 45.77
C GLU A 5 -32.42 6.55 45.60
N LEU A 6 -31.64 6.31 46.64
CA LEU A 6 -30.71 5.17 46.75
C LEU A 6 -31.41 4.00 47.46
N VAL A 7 -31.56 2.88 46.77
CA VAL A 7 -32.15 1.66 47.33
C VAL A 7 -31.09 0.95 48.16
N LYS A 8 -31.09 1.19 49.48
CA LYS A 8 -30.08 0.65 50.41
C LYS A 8 -30.00 -0.88 50.42
N GLU A 9 -31.12 -1.53 50.12
CA GLU A 9 -31.29 -2.98 50.13
C GLU A 9 -30.75 -3.66 48.84
N ASP A 10 -30.72 -2.95 47.71
CA ASP A 10 -30.04 -3.39 46.48
C ASP A 10 -28.71 -2.62 46.36
N SER A 11 -27.71 -3.17 47.01
CA SER A 11 -26.35 -2.63 47.03
C SER A 11 -25.30 -3.70 46.73
N ILE A 12 -24.19 -3.25 46.14
CA ILE A 12 -23.06 -4.10 45.75
C ILE A 12 -21.75 -3.54 46.28
N ILE A 13 -20.83 -4.43 46.64
CA ILE A 13 -19.43 -4.08 46.88
C ILE A 13 -18.68 -4.24 45.57
N PHE A 14 -18.23 -3.13 44.98
CA PHE A 14 -17.47 -3.08 43.74
C PHE A 14 -16.14 -2.36 43.99
N ASN A 15 -15.00 -3.01 43.72
CA ASN A 15 -13.66 -2.46 44.00
C ASN A 15 -13.54 -1.85 45.41
N SER A 16 -13.96 -2.61 46.43
CA SER A 16 -14.01 -2.18 47.85
C SER A 16 -14.91 -0.98 48.16
N THR A 17 -15.73 -0.53 47.20
CA THR A 17 -16.67 0.59 47.35
C THR A 17 -18.12 0.07 47.38
N MET A 18 -18.92 0.54 48.32
CA MET A 18 -20.36 0.22 48.36
C MET A 18 -21.12 1.12 47.38
N LEU A 19 -21.86 0.51 46.45
CA LEU A 19 -22.72 1.20 45.48
C LEU A 19 -24.18 0.79 45.69
N TYR A 20 -25.11 1.71 45.48
CA TYR A 20 -26.55 1.52 45.66
C TYR A 20 -27.28 1.66 44.35
N ARG A 21 -28.24 0.76 44.10
CA ARG A 21 -29.17 0.86 42.99
C ARG A 21 -29.97 2.16 43.10
N ILE A 22 -30.14 2.89 42.00
CA ILE A 22 -31.02 4.07 41.98
C ILE A 22 -32.45 3.68 41.61
N LYS A 23 -33.43 4.38 42.18
CA LYS A 23 -34.85 4.24 41.85
C LYS A 23 -35.49 5.60 41.57
N ALA A 24 -36.19 5.72 40.45
CA ALA A 24 -36.89 6.95 40.06
C ALA A 24 -38.07 7.26 40.98
N LEU A 25 -38.22 8.53 41.36
CA LEU A 25 -39.28 9.06 42.25
C LEU A 25 -40.34 9.90 41.52
N ARG A 26 -40.24 10.00 40.19
CA ARG A 26 -41.17 10.69 39.30
C ARG A 26 -40.81 10.38 37.84
N ASP A 27 -41.73 10.64 36.93
CA ASP A 27 -41.49 10.62 35.49
C ASP A 27 -40.54 11.75 35.03
N PHE A 28 -39.60 11.44 34.13
CA PHE A 28 -38.78 12.39 33.37
C PHE A 28 -38.15 11.69 32.15
N GLY A 29 -38.01 12.38 31.02
CA GLY A 29 -37.52 11.75 29.78
C GLY A 29 -38.34 10.50 29.39
N ASP A 30 -37.66 9.36 29.29
CA ASP A 30 -38.24 8.04 29.09
C ASP A 30 -38.46 7.25 30.40
N VAL A 31 -37.87 7.69 31.50
CA VAL A 31 -37.89 7.04 32.82
C VAL A 31 -39.22 7.30 33.55
N LYS A 32 -39.76 6.26 34.18
CA LYS A 32 -41.02 6.28 34.93
C LYS A 32 -40.81 6.20 36.42
N GLU A 33 -41.76 6.76 37.17
CA GLU A 33 -41.80 6.61 38.63
C GLU A 33 -41.76 5.12 39.02
N GLY A 34 -40.80 4.75 39.86
CA GLY A 34 -40.57 3.37 40.29
C GLY A 34 -39.48 2.62 39.53
N ASP A 35 -39.04 3.09 38.37
CA ASP A 35 -38.00 2.44 37.56
C ASP A 35 -36.66 2.33 38.31
N LEU A 36 -36.00 1.18 38.15
CA LEU A 36 -34.64 0.95 38.66
C LEU A 36 -33.61 1.31 37.59
N GLY A 37 -32.62 2.12 37.96
CA GLY A 37 -31.46 2.45 37.13
C GLY A 37 -30.25 1.57 37.44
N GLY A 38 -29.04 2.07 37.17
CA GLY A 38 -27.77 1.44 37.56
C GLY A 38 -27.40 1.72 39.02
N TYR A 39 -26.10 1.63 39.32
CA TYR A 39 -25.55 1.75 40.67
C TYR A 39 -24.74 3.05 40.85
N ILE A 40 -24.97 3.78 41.95
CA ILE A 40 -24.13 4.94 42.33
C ILE A 40 -23.67 4.88 43.79
N GLN A 41 -22.51 5.48 44.11
CA GLN A 41 -21.98 5.48 45.48
C GLN A 41 -22.77 6.40 46.43
N HIS A 42 -23.09 7.61 45.98
CA HIS A 42 -23.82 8.61 46.76
C HIS A 42 -24.61 9.59 45.88
N GLU A 43 -25.56 10.34 46.47
CA GLU A 43 -26.41 11.29 45.74
C GLU A 43 -25.65 12.35 44.93
N GLY A 44 -24.39 12.66 45.27
CA GLY A 44 -23.55 13.57 44.49
C GLY A 44 -23.14 13.04 43.12
N ASN A 45 -23.29 11.73 42.84
CA ASN A 45 -22.82 11.15 41.58
C ASN A 45 -23.77 11.38 40.39
N LEU A 46 -25.04 11.67 40.64
CA LEU A 46 -26.05 11.84 39.59
C LEU A 46 -26.92 13.08 39.87
N GLY A 47 -27.07 13.95 38.87
CA GLY A 47 -27.81 15.20 39.00
C GLY A 47 -29.29 14.97 39.32
N GLN A 48 -29.81 15.65 40.34
CA GLN A 48 -31.23 15.65 40.70
C GLN A 48 -32.11 16.50 39.74
N TYR A 49 -31.50 17.20 38.79
CA TYR A 49 -32.13 18.07 37.81
C TYR A 49 -31.83 17.59 36.38
N ASN A 50 -32.70 17.94 35.43
CA ASN A 50 -32.68 17.49 34.04
C ASN A 50 -32.70 15.95 33.92
N ASP A 51 -32.59 15.43 32.69
CA ASP A 51 -32.97 14.05 32.36
C ASP A 51 -31.82 13.03 32.45
N CYS A 52 -30.66 13.41 32.97
CA CYS A 52 -29.52 12.50 33.13
C CYS A 52 -29.87 11.25 33.95
N TRP A 53 -29.40 10.08 33.51
CA TRP A 53 -29.71 8.81 34.14
C TRP A 53 -28.60 7.78 33.98
N VAL A 54 -28.63 6.79 34.87
CA VAL A 54 -27.77 5.60 34.83
C VAL A 54 -28.71 4.42 34.69
N TYR A 55 -28.58 3.59 33.66
CA TYR A 55 -29.41 2.40 33.42
C TYR A 55 -28.60 1.11 33.71
N ASP A 56 -29.28 -0.04 33.62
CA ASP A 56 -28.69 -1.39 33.57
C ASP A 56 -27.72 -1.73 34.71
N ASN A 57 -26.49 -2.13 34.40
CA ASN A 57 -25.44 -2.49 35.35
C ASN A 57 -24.33 -1.43 35.40
N ALA A 58 -24.56 -0.25 34.81
CA ALA A 58 -23.59 0.84 34.82
C ALA A 58 -23.36 1.38 36.24
N LYS A 59 -22.15 1.89 36.47
CA LYS A 59 -21.66 2.27 37.82
C LYS A 59 -21.08 3.68 37.81
N VAL A 60 -21.54 4.54 38.71
CA VAL A 60 -20.99 5.89 38.91
C VAL A 60 -20.53 6.08 40.35
N TYR A 61 -19.23 6.23 40.58
CA TYR A 61 -18.66 6.20 41.94
C TYR A 61 -17.43 7.09 42.12
N GLY A 62 -16.88 7.13 43.33
CA GLY A 62 -15.92 8.16 43.72
C GLY A 62 -16.57 9.54 43.72
N THR A 63 -15.81 10.55 43.33
CA THR A 63 -16.23 11.95 43.19
C THR A 63 -16.78 12.29 41.80
N ALA A 64 -17.12 11.28 40.99
CA ALA A 64 -17.57 11.49 39.63
C ALA A 64 -18.99 12.06 39.57
N GLU A 65 -19.27 12.90 38.58
CA GLU A 65 -20.53 13.64 38.45
C GLU A 65 -21.18 13.41 37.06
N VAL A 66 -22.40 12.91 37.03
CA VAL A 66 -23.24 12.80 35.83
C VAL A 66 -24.40 13.80 35.92
N TYR A 67 -24.53 14.73 34.99
CA TYR A 67 -25.57 15.78 35.04
C TYR A 67 -26.04 16.27 33.66
N GLY A 68 -27.05 17.14 33.62
CA GLY A 68 -27.68 17.53 32.35
C GLY A 68 -28.62 16.43 31.85
N ALA A 69 -28.51 16.06 30.58
CA ALA A 69 -29.21 14.95 29.93
C ALA A 69 -28.24 13.82 29.51
N ALA A 70 -27.13 13.66 30.24
CA ALA A 70 -26.15 12.59 29.99
C ALA A 70 -26.68 11.22 30.44
N ILE A 71 -26.43 10.20 29.62
CA ILE A 71 -26.98 8.85 29.80
C ILE A 71 -25.84 7.82 29.87
N ILE A 72 -25.80 7.06 30.96
CA ILE A 72 -24.83 5.98 31.19
C ILE A 72 -25.58 4.64 31.23
N TYR A 73 -25.16 3.62 30.49
CA TYR A 73 -25.91 2.35 30.41
C TYR A 73 -25.03 1.11 30.12
N ASP A 74 -25.65 -0.05 29.91
CA ASP A 74 -25.02 -1.37 29.81
C ASP A 74 -24.16 -1.73 31.05
N ASN A 75 -22.83 -1.78 30.90
CA ASN A 75 -21.87 -2.11 31.95
C ASN A 75 -20.80 -1.00 32.10
N ALA A 76 -21.08 0.21 31.62
CA ALA A 76 -20.15 1.33 31.68
C ALA A 76 -19.78 1.73 33.11
N GLU A 77 -18.55 2.22 33.30
CA GLU A 77 -18.02 2.66 34.60
C GLU A 77 -17.55 4.12 34.52
N VAL A 78 -18.09 4.99 35.38
CA VAL A 78 -17.69 6.40 35.49
C VAL A 78 -17.21 6.67 36.92
N TYR A 79 -15.94 7.01 37.10
CA TYR A 79 -15.36 7.10 38.46
C TYR A 79 -14.22 8.11 38.62
N ASP A 80 -13.54 8.08 39.76
CA ASP A 80 -12.63 9.13 40.25
C ASP A 80 -13.33 10.50 40.25
N ASN A 81 -12.77 11.54 39.64
CA ASN A 81 -13.32 12.89 39.51
C ASN A 81 -13.92 13.15 38.10
N ALA A 82 -14.31 12.11 37.37
CA ALA A 82 -14.81 12.24 36.00
C ALA A 82 -16.15 13.00 35.93
N LYS A 83 -16.39 13.74 34.84
CA LYS A 83 -17.64 14.47 34.62
C LYS A 83 -18.26 14.11 33.29
N VAL A 84 -19.52 13.67 33.29
CA VAL A 84 -20.28 13.37 32.07
C VAL A 84 -21.53 14.24 32.04
N TYR A 85 -21.67 15.10 31.03
CA TYR A 85 -22.75 16.09 30.99
C TYR A 85 -23.20 16.52 29.59
N GLY A 86 -24.16 17.45 29.49
CA GLY A 86 -24.82 17.76 28.21
C GLY A 86 -25.77 16.62 27.82
N ASN A 87 -25.70 16.15 26.59
CA ASN A 87 -26.41 15.00 26.02
C ASN A 87 -25.42 13.86 25.66
N ALA A 88 -24.38 13.67 26.48
CA ALA A 88 -23.34 12.68 26.23
C ALA A 88 -23.74 11.26 26.67
N ASN A 89 -23.31 10.25 25.91
CA ASN A 89 -23.62 8.84 26.20
C ASN A 89 -22.35 8.03 26.50
N VAL A 90 -22.37 7.20 27.54
CA VAL A 90 -21.30 6.25 27.87
C VAL A 90 -21.89 4.86 28.10
N TYR A 91 -21.48 3.86 27.31
CA TYR A 91 -22.17 2.55 27.27
C TYR A 91 -21.25 1.38 26.86
N ASP A 92 -21.83 0.21 26.56
CA ASP A 92 -21.13 -1.08 26.46
C ASP A 92 -20.32 -1.41 27.73
N LYS A 93 -18.99 -1.35 27.65
CA LYS A 93 -18.03 -1.55 28.76
C LYS A 93 -17.08 -0.36 28.91
N ALA A 94 -17.46 0.79 28.36
CA ALA A 94 -16.62 1.98 28.36
C ALA A 94 -16.32 2.46 29.78
N ARG A 95 -15.12 3.01 29.98
CA ARG A 95 -14.67 3.56 31.27
C ARG A 95 -14.26 5.02 31.15
N VAL A 96 -14.84 5.88 32.00
CA VAL A 96 -14.48 7.30 32.09
C VAL A 96 -14.01 7.62 33.51
N TYR A 97 -12.75 7.99 33.69
CA TYR A 97 -12.15 8.14 35.03
C TYR A 97 -11.05 9.22 35.11
N GLY A 98 -10.28 9.29 36.19
CA GLY A 98 -9.43 10.45 36.48
C GLY A 98 -10.25 11.73 36.67
N ALA A 99 -9.85 12.83 36.03
CA ALA A 99 -10.57 14.10 35.95
C ALA A 99 -11.13 14.37 34.53
N ALA A 100 -11.40 13.30 33.77
CA ALA A 100 -11.84 13.40 32.38
C ALA A 100 -13.25 13.98 32.25
N LYS A 101 -13.52 14.63 31.12
CA LYS A 101 -14.81 15.25 30.81
C LYS A 101 -15.37 14.73 29.50
N VAL A 102 -16.60 14.24 29.51
CA VAL A 102 -17.32 13.81 28.30
C VAL A 102 -18.62 14.61 28.21
N TYR A 103 -18.79 15.42 27.16
CA TYR A 103 -19.92 16.35 27.10
C TYR A 103 -20.46 16.67 25.69
N SER A 104 -21.40 17.62 25.61
CA SER A 104 -22.15 17.95 24.40
C SER A 104 -22.99 16.78 23.89
N TYR A 105 -22.69 16.18 22.74
CA TYR A 105 -23.34 14.99 22.15
C TYR A 105 -22.34 13.83 21.97
N ALA A 106 -21.23 13.85 22.72
CA ALA A 106 -20.17 12.87 22.61
C ALA A 106 -20.63 11.45 22.99
N LYS A 107 -20.02 10.43 22.39
CA LYS A 107 -20.31 9.01 22.65
C LYS A 107 -19.03 8.24 22.96
N VAL A 108 -19.02 7.50 24.07
CA VAL A 108 -17.92 6.61 24.46
C VAL A 108 -18.47 5.20 24.67
N TYR A 109 -17.98 4.21 23.92
CA TYR A 109 -18.57 2.87 23.88
C TYR A 109 -17.56 1.78 23.50
N GLY A 110 -17.98 0.53 23.32
CA GLY A 110 -17.10 -0.64 23.29
C GLY A 110 -16.34 -0.85 24.61
N ASP A 111 -15.06 -1.22 24.52
CA ASP A 111 -14.13 -1.37 25.65
C ASP A 111 -13.25 -0.10 25.85
N ALA A 112 -13.70 1.05 25.32
CA ALA A 112 -12.93 2.29 25.27
C ALA A 112 -12.70 2.95 26.64
N LYS A 113 -11.60 3.70 26.77
CA LYS A 113 -11.16 4.31 28.04
C LYS A 113 -10.84 5.79 27.86
N VAL A 114 -11.52 6.65 28.62
CA VAL A 114 -11.26 8.11 28.64
C VAL A 114 -10.82 8.50 30.05
N TYR A 115 -9.60 8.99 30.24
CA TYR A 115 -9.06 9.24 31.58
C TYR A 115 -8.06 10.40 31.67
N GLY A 116 -7.43 10.59 32.84
CA GLY A 116 -6.56 11.76 33.07
C GLY A 116 -7.38 13.05 33.11
N ASN A 117 -6.96 14.11 32.42
CA ASN A 117 -7.68 15.37 32.23
C ASN A 117 -8.27 15.49 30.81
N ALA A 118 -8.53 14.38 30.13
CA ALA A 118 -8.98 14.36 28.74
C ALA A 118 -10.40 14.95 28.58
N ASN A 119 -10.68 15.53 27.41
CA ASN A 119 -11.97 16.13 27.06
C ASN A 119 -12.50 15.50 25.77
N VAL A 120 -13.70 14.91 25.81
CA VAL A 120 -14.40 14.41 24.62
C VAL A 120 -15.73 15.15 24.48
N TYR A 121 -15.94 15.87 23.38
CA TYR A 121 -17.09 16.76 23.25
C TYR A 121 -17.60 16.91 21.80
N ASP A 122 -18.48 17.90 21.58
CA ASP A 122 -19.32 18.05 20.38
C ASP A 122 -20.03 16.74 20.02
N LYS A 123 -19.80 16.15 18.85
CA LYS A 123 -20.40 14.87 18.40
C LYS A 123 -19.36 13.73 18.33
N ALA A 124 -18.22 13.89 19.02
CA ALA A 124 -17.11 12.97 18.94
C ALA A 124 -17.49 11.55 19.42
N ARG A 125 -16.84 10.54 18.85
CA ARG A 125 -17.09 9.12 19.09
C ARG A 125 -15.78 8.41 19.43
N VAL A 126 -15.67 7.85 20.63
CA VAL A 126 -14.52 7.04 21.07
C VAL A 126 -15.00 5.61 21.33
N TYR A 127 -14.45 4.62 20.62
CA TYR A 127 -14.98 3.25 20.66
C TYR A 127 -13.96 2.14 20.36
N GLY A 128 -14.38 0.87 20.39
CA GLY A 128 -13.45 -0.27 20.30
C GLY A 128 -12.58 -0.37 21.56
N ASN A 129 -11.27 -0.58 21.40
CA ASN A 129 -10.29 -0.60 22.49
C ASN A 129 -9.59 0.76 22.71
N ALA A 130 -10.09 1.83 22.10
CA ALA A 130 -9.40 3.12 22.05
C ALA A 130 -9.20 3.76 23.44
N LYS A 131 -8.09 4.50 23.59
CA LYS A 131 -7.73 5.20 24.82
C LYS A 131 -7.50 6.68 24.56
N VAL A 132 -8.16 7.54 25.32
CA VAL A 132 -8.00 9.00 25.27
C VAL A 132 -7.63 9.50 26.66
N TYR A 133 -6.43 10.09 26.84
CA TYR A 133 -5.93 10.42 28.18
C TYR A 133 -5.01 11.65 28.27
N SER A 134 -4.36 11.86 29.41
CA SER A 134 -3.57 13.07 29.74
C SER A 134 -4.41 14.35 29.57
N TYR A 135 -4.06 15.30 28.72
CA TYR A 135 -4.82 16.54 28.47
C TYR A 135 -5.47 16.55 27.08
N ALA A 136 -5.64 15.37 26.46
CA ALA A 136 -6.12 15.24 25.09
C ALA A 136 -7.53 15.80 24.90
N LYS A 137 -7.82 16.24 23.67
CA LYS A 137 -9.13 16.76 23.25
C LYS A 137 -9.61 15.98 22.03
N VAL A 138 -10.85 15.51 22.05
CA VAL A 138 -11.51 14.88 20.89
C VAL A 138 -12.88 15.54 20.72
N TYR A 139 -13.11 16.23 19.60
CA TYR A 139 -14.28 17.10 19.42
C TYR A 139 -14.77 17.17 17.97
N SER A 140 -15.68 18.11 17.67
CA SER A 140 -16.51 18.10 16.44
C SER A 140 -17.11 16.72 16.14
N ASP A 141 -16.97 16.17 14.92
CA ASP A 141 -17.57 14.89 14.50
C ASP A 141 -16.58 13.69 14.56
N ALA A 142 -15.44 13.89 15.26
CA ALA A 142 -14.28 13.01 15.22
C ALA A 142 -14.53 11.59 15.77
N LYS A 143 -13.80 10.62 15.24
CA LYS A 143 -13.92 9.18 15.54
C LYS A 143 -12.54 8.64 15.92
N VAL A 144 -12.42 8.09 17.13
CA VAL A 144 -11.22 7.40 17.63
C VAL A 144 -11.60 5.96 17.96
N TYR A 145 -11.00 4.98 17.30
CA TYR A 145 -11.43 3.58 17.41
C TYR A 145 -10.31 2.55 17.16
N GLY A 146 -10.65 1.25 17.15
CA GLY A 146 -9.63 0.19 17.11
C GLY A 146 -8.82 0.17 18.41
N ASN A 147 -7.49 0.07 18.31
CA ASN A 147 -6.57 0.05 19.45
C ASN A 147 -5.89 1.42 19.69
N ALA A 148 -6.43 2.50 19.11
CA ALA A 148 -5.76 3.79 19.04
C ALA A 148 -5.57 4.46 20.42
N ASN A 149 -4.44 5.15 20.59
CA ASN A 149 -4.08 5.93 21.77
C ASN A 149 -3.98 7.42 21.41
N VAL A 150 -4.70 8.29 22.12
CA VAL A 150 -4.63 9.77 21.98
C VAL A 150 -4.35 10.38 23.35
N CYS A 151 -3.23 11.10 23.50
CA CYS A 151 -2.77 11.58 24.79
C CYS A 151 -1.99 12.90 24.74
N ASP A 152 -1.32 13.22 25.84
CA ASP A 152 -0.70 14.51 26.16
C ASP A 152 -1.57 15.71 25.81
N LYS A 153 -1.15 16.60 24.90
CA LYS A 153 -1.93 17.79 24.49
C LYS A 153 -2.59 17.64 23.12
N ALA A 154 -2.70 16.40 22.62
CA ALA A 154 -3.22 16.13 21.28
C ALA A 154 -4.71 16.53 21.16
N SER A 155 -5.07 17.09 20.01
CA SER A 155 -6.40 17.59 19.67
C SER A 155 -6.87 16.96 18.36
N VAL A 156 -8.02 16.29 18.39
CA VAL A 156 -8.62 15.59 17.25
C VAL A 156 -10.04 16.14 17.02
N TYR A 157 -10.33 16.65 15.83
CA TYR A 157 -11.57 17.37 15.50
C TYR A 157 -12.02 17.18 14.04
N GLY A 158 -13.01 17.95 13.56
CA GLY A 158 -13.72 17.70 12.29
C GLY A 158 -14.26 16.25 12.16
N ASP A 159 -14.40 15.74 10.93
CA ASP A 159 -14.77 14.34 10.60
C ASP A 159 -13.67 13.26 10.84
N ALA A 160 -12.74 13.46 11.78
CA ALA A 160 -11.52 12.62 11.92
C ALA A 160 -11.75 11.14 12.21
N LYS A 161 -10.77 10.30 11.86
CA LYS A 161 -10.84 8.83 11.92
C LYS A 161 -9.50 8.22 12.34
N VAL A 162 -9.16 8.36 13.63
CA VAL A 162 -7.97 7.71 14.21
C VAL A 162 -8.33 6.24 14.52
N TYR A 163 -7.66 5.27 13.89
CA TYR A 163 -7.90 3.84 14.16
C TYR A 163 -6.71 2.93 13.86
N GLY A 164 -6.86 1.65 14.21
CA GLY A 164 -5.77 0.67 14.21
C GLY A 164 -4.89 0.85 15.45
N ASP A 165 -3.61 0.54 15.34
CA ASP A 165 -2.62 0.74 16.39
C ASP A 165 -1.98 2.14 16.32
N ALA A 166 -2.82 3.18 16.18
CA ALA A 166 -2.38 4.57 15.98
C ALA A 166 -2.06 5.28 17.31
N GLU A 167 -1.06 6.17 17.30
CA GLU A 167 -0.59 6.92 18.48
C GLU A 167 -0.49 8.42 18.20
N LEU A 168 -1.21 9.24 18.99
CA LEU A 168 -1.19 10.72 18.92
C LEU A 168 -0.81 11.30 20.28
N TYR A 169 0.22 12.14 20.32
CA TYR A 169 0.69 12.83 21.53
C TYR A 169 1.35 14.18 21.22
N GLY A 170 1.81 14.93 22.23
CA GLY A 170 2.37 16.28 22.06
C GLY A 170 1.34 17.35 21.65
N ASN A 171 1.80 18.44 21.02
CA ASN A 171 0.92 19.51 20.47
C ASN A 171 0.38 19.11 19.08
N THR A 172 -0.27 17.95 18.98
CA THR A 172 -0.78 17.42 17.71
C THR A 172 -2.19 17.94 17.42
N GLU A 173 -2.46 18.40 16.20
CA GLU A 173 -3.79 18.76 15.72
C GLU A 173 -4.18 17.90 14.51
N VAL A 174 -5.34 17.26 14.55
CA VAL A 174 -5.90 16.44 13.46
C VAL A 174 -7.34 16.88 13.23
N TYR A 175 -7.70 17.28 12.01
CA TYR A 175 -9.06 17.69 11.67
C TYR A 175 -9.55 17.14 10.33
N ASP A 176 -10.87 17.18 10.16
CA ASP A 176 -11.63 16.54 9.08
C ASP A 176 -11.24 15.07 8.85
N TYR A 177 -11.37 14.44 7.68
CA TYR A 177 -11.22 12.97 7.48
C TYR A 177 -9.82 12.35 7.74
N GLY A 178 -9.19 12.65 8.88
CA GLY A 178 -7.85 12.20 9.26
C GLY A 178 -7.76 10.71 9.60
N ILE A 179 -7.34 9.92 8.61
CA ILE A 179 -6.66 8.62 8.76
C ILE A 179 -5.17 8.89 8.47
N VAL A 180 -4.25 8.58 9.38
CA VAL A 180 -2.84 8.99 9.19
C VAL A 180 -2.03 7.93 8.44
N TYR A 181 -1.90 8.10 7.13
CA TYR A 181 -1.01 7.37 6.22
C TYR A 181 -0.44 8.37 5.18
N GLY A 182 0.89 8.51 5.06
CA GLY A 182 1.55 9.35 4.03
C GLY A 182 2.52 10.40 4.58
N LYS A 183 3.15 11.21 3.70
CA LYS A 183 3.98 12.36 4.13
C LYS A 183 3.05 13.41 4.77
N THR A 184 3.32 13.72 6.03
CA THR A 184 2.49 14.57 6.89
C THR A 184 3.40 15.63 7.50
N GLU A 185 2.97 16.88 7.53
CA GLU A 185 3.71 17.98 8.15
C GLU A 185 2.91 18.62 9.27
N LEU A 186 3.64 19.02 10.33
CA LEU A 186 3.14 19.18 11.68
C LEU A 186 3.81 20.41 12.30
N TYR A 187 3.03 21.25 12.98
CA TYR A 187 3.51 22.55 13.47
C TYR A 187 3.72 22.55 14.99
N GLY A 188 4.90 22.99 15.41
CA GLY A 188 5.45 22.57 16.70
C GLY A 188 5.89 21.10 16.68
N GLY A 189 6.36 20.58 17.82
CA GLY A 189 6.89 19.21 17.94
C GLY A 189 5.84 18.10 17.94
N ALA A 190 4.91 18.09 16.99
CA ALA A 190 3.99 16.99 16.75
C ALA A 190 4.65 15.91 15.87
N LYS A 191 4.17 14.65 15.95
CA LYS A 191 4.88 13.48 15.38
C LYS A 191 4.00 12.58 14.51
N VAL A 192 4.50 12.24 13.32
CA VAL A 192 3.90 11.30 12.36
C VAL A 192 4.35 9.86 12.68
N THR A 193 3.42 8.90 12.64
CA THR A 193 3.69 7.46 12.86
C THR A 193 3.15 6.55 11.75
N THR A 194 3.34 6.94 10.50
CA THR A 194 4.05 6.03 9.58
C THR A 194 5.54 6.34 9.70
N THR A 195 6.42 5.33 9.72
CA THR A 195 7.88 5.46 9.88
C THR A 195 8.54 6.10 8.66
N ASN A 196 8.29 7.40 8.49
CA ASN A 196 9.01 8.30 7.63
C ASN A 196 8.57 9.74 7.93
N PHE A 197 9.26 10.37 8.89
CA PHE A 197 9.47 11.82 8.77
C PHE A 197 10.31 12.03 7.52
N MET A 198 9.63 12.42 6.46
CA MET A 198 10.25 12.73 5.18
C MET A 198 10.92 14.09 5.31
N LEU A 199 12.12 14.12 5.92
CA LEU A 199 13.15 15.00 5.40
C LEU A 199 13.16 14.75 3.90
N GLU A 200 12.79 15.76 3.11
CA GLU A 200 12.74 15.61 1.66
C GLU A 200 14.10 15.09 1.22
N ARG A 201 14.13 14.01 0.43
CA ARG A 201 15.41 13.49 -0.06
C ARG A 201 15.99 14.45 -1.08
N TYR A 202 15.15 15.21 -1.77
CA TYR A 202 15.57 16.18 -2.76
C TYR A 202 14.61 17.36 -2.92
N GLU A 203 15.19 18.49 -3.34
CA GLU A 203 14.50 19.68 -3.83
C GLU A 203 14.54 19.75 -5.36
N LEU A 204 13.68 20.61 -5.93
CA LEU A 204 13.71 21.00 -7.34
C LEU A 204 14.44 22.34 -7.48
N VAL A 205 15.59 22.35 -8.16
CA VAL A 205 16.37 23.57 -8.40
C VAL A 205 15.65 24.42 -9.45
N LYS A 206 14.92 25.44 -8.99
CA LYS A 206 14.04 26.28 -9.83
C LYS A 206 14.78 27.07 -10.92
N GLU A 207 16.09 27.24 -10.79
CA GLU A 207 16.95 28.00 -11.70
C GLU A 207 17.66 27.10 -12.73
N ASP A 208 17.98 25.85 -12.40
CA ASP A 208 18.48 24.85 -13.36
C ASP A 208 17.30 24.07 -13.94
N THR A 209 16.79 24.58 -15.05
CA THR A 209 15.66 23.99 -15.78
C THR A 209 16.00 23.69 -17.22
N ILE A 210 15.39 22.62 -17.72
CA ILE A 210 15.32 22.34 -19.16
C ILE A 210 13.86 22.35 -19.59
N THR A 211 13.58 22.89 -20.77
CA THR A 211 12.27 22.75 -21.40
C THR A 211 12.28 21.51 -22.28
N VAL A 212 11.43 20.54 -21.96
CA VAL A 212 11.17 19.35 -22.80
C VAL A 212 9.75 19.49 -23.33
N ASN A 213 9.61 19.73 -24.63
CA ASN A 213 8.36 20.09 -25.28
C ASN A 213 7.79 21.40 -24.69
N THR A 214 6.65 21.35 -24.01
CA THR A 214 6.06 22.47 -23.25
C THR A 214 6.25 22.34 -21.74
N MET A 215 6.95 21.29 -21.27
CA MET A 215 7.12 20.98 -19.87
C MET A 215 8.47 21.47 -19.37
N THR A 216 8.46 22.35 -18.37
CA THR A 216 9.64 22.63 -17.57
C THR A 216 9.97 21.41 -16.71
N LEU A 217 11.20 20.91 -16.82
CA LEU A 217 11.77 19.96 -15.87
C LEU A 217 12.85 20.68 -15.08
N TYR A 218 12.90 20.36 -13.80
CA TYR A 218 13.81 20.92 -12.82
C TYR A 218 14.91 19.91 -12.51
N ARG A 219 16.14 20.38 -12.39
CA ARG A 219 17.23 19.59 -11.83
C ARG A 219 16.86 19.21 -10.40
N ILE A 220 17.03 17.94 -10.04
CA ILE A 220 16.89 17.53 -8.63
C ILE A 220 18.22 17.74 -7.90
N LYS A 221 18.13 18.19 -6.64
CA LYS A 221 19.28 18.31 -5.74
C LYS A 221 18.99 17.59 -4.43
N ALA A 222 19.89 16.72 -4.00
CA ALA A 222 19.73 15.98 -2.76
C ALA A 222 19.85 16.90 -1.53
N LEU A 223 19.00 16.65 -0.53
CA LEU A 223 18.87 17.44 0.70
C LEU A 223 19.35 16.71 1.96
N ARG A 224 19.80 15.46 1.80
CA ARG A 224 20.43 14.63 2.83
C ARG A 224 21.10 13.42 2.20
N ASP A 225 21.94 12.74 2.95
CA ASP A 225 22.48 11.42 2.58
C ASP A 225 21.40 10.33 2.55
N PHE A 226 21.38 9.51 1.50
CA PHE A 226 20.61 8.27 1.38
C PHE A 226 21.22 7.38 0.27
N GLY A 227 21.18 6.05 0.42
CA GLY A 227 21.84 5.13 -0.51
C GLY A 227 23.30 5.53 -0.81
N ASP A 228 23.57 5.79 -2.09
CA ASP A 228 24.85 6.30 -2.62
C ASP A 228 24.83 7.80 -2.98
N VAL A 229 23.77 8.53 -2.63
CA VAL A 229 23.60 9.97 -2.90
C VAL A 229 23.88 10.78 -1.63
N LYS A 230 24.61 11.89 -1.79
CA LYS A 230 25.04 12.77 -0.70
C LYS A 230 24.27 14.09 -0.68
N GLU A 231 24.16 14.68 0.50
CA GLU A 231 23.60 16.02 0.65
C GLU A 231 24.30 17.02 -0.30
N GLY A 232 23.51 17.72 -1.12
CA GLY A 232 24.00 18.65 -2.14
C GLY A 232 24.16 18.08 -3.55
N ASP A 233 24.14 16.75 -3.74
CA ASP A 233 24.35 16.12 -5.06
C ASP A 233 23.26 16.53 -6.07
N LEU A 234 23.67 16.92 -7.27
CA LEU A 234 22.77 17.15 -8.39
C LEU A 234 22.46 15.85 -9.13
N GLY A 235 21.17 15.50 -9.20
CA GLY A 235 20.68 14.37 -9.99
C GLY A 235 20.32 14.77 -11.43
N GLY A 236 19.42 14.04 -12.05
CA GLY A 236 18.84 14.37 -13.35
C GLY A 236 17.69 15.36 -13.27
N TYR A 237 16.81 15.34 -14.27
CA TYR A 237 15.72 16.30 -14.43
C TYR A 237 14.36 15.66 -14.21
N VAL A 238 13.53 16.26 -13.35
CA VAL A 238 12.14 15.82 -13.12
C VAL A 238 11.14 16.97 -13.24
N GLN A 239 9.94 16.67 -13.74
CA GLN A 239 8.91 17.71 -13.93
C GLN A 239 8.31 18.22 -12.60
N ASN A 240 8.20 17.36 -11.59
CA ASN A 240 7.77 17.70 -10.23
C ASN A 240 8.10 16.56 -9.25
N GLU A 241 7.91 16.79 -7.96
CA GLU A 241 8.14 15.80 -6.88
C GLU A 241 7.37 14.48 -7.06
N GLY A 242 6.27 14.49 -7.82
CA GLY A 242 5.49 13.28 -8.10
C GLY A 242 6.14 12.26 -9.04
N LYS A 243 7.31 12.59 -9.64
CA LYS A 243 8.00 11.73 -10.62
C LYS A 243 9.01 10.78 -9.99
N LEU A 244 9.65 11.20 -8.90
CA LEU A 244 10.63 10.43 -8.17
C LEU A 244 10.15 10.32 -6.72
N SER A 245 9.90 9.10 -6.25
CA SER A 245 9.47 8.86 -4.87
C SER A 245 10.42 9.53 -3.89
N GLN A 246 9.88 10.28 -2.93
CA GLN A 246 10.69 10.80 -1.83
C GLN A 246 11.15 9.66 -0.86
N PHE A 247 10.59 8.44 -0.98
CA PHE A 247 10.87 7.27 -0.13
C PHE A 247 11.89 6.31 -0.76
N ASN A 248 12.58 5.52 0.09
CA ASN A 248 13.61 4.52 -0.25
C ASN A 248 14.80 5.13 -1.02
N ASP A 249 15.64 4.32 -1.69
CA ASP A 249 16.92 4.80 -2.27
C ASP A 249 16.86 5.15 -3.78
N CYS A 250 15.67 5.18 -4.40
CA CYS A 250 15.55 5.47 -5.83
C CYS A 250 16.10 6.86 -6.18
N TRP A 251 16.73 6.97 -7.35
CA TRP A 251 17.33 8.22 -7.80
C TRP A 251 17.44 8.32 -9.34
N VAL A 252 17.47 9.57 -9.81
CA VAL A 252 17.63 9.95 -11.22
C VAL A 252 18.95 10.71 -11.29
N TYR A 253 19.93 10.25 -12.07
CA TYR A 253 21.30 10.79 -12.12
C TYR A 253 21.61 11.45 -13.48
N GLY A 254 22.62 12.31 -13.52
CA GLY A 254 23.23 12.78 -14.77
C GLY A 254 22.28 13.61 -15.61
N ASN A 255 22.08 13.26 -16.88
CA ASN A 255 21.19 13.99 -17.80
C ASN A 255 19.83 13.30 -18.02
N SER A 256 19.57 12.22 -17.27
CA SER A 256 18.34 11.44 -17.38
C SER A 256 17.11 12.20 -16.91
N ARG A 257 15.94 11.84 -17.46
CA ARG A 257 14.72 12.66 -17.40
C ARG A 257 13.50 11.85 -17.02
N VAL A 258 12.72 12.34 -16.05
CA VAL A 258 11.44 11.72 -15.64
C VAL A 258 10.30 12.74 -15.65
N TYR A 259 9.27 12.52 -16.46
CA TYR A 259 8.23 13.52 -16.70
C TYR A 259 6.88 12.89 -17.10
N ASP A 260 5.85 13.74 -17.28
CA ASP A 260 4.44 13.33 -17.42
C ASP A 260 3.97 12.40 -16.28
N LYS A 261 3.19 11.34 -16.50
CA LYS A 261 2.58 10.54 -15.41
C LYS A 261 3.55 9.52 -14.79
N ALA A 262 4.81 9.51 -15.22
CA ALA A 262 5.76 8.47 -14.89
C ALA A 262 6.22 8.55 -13.44
N ARG A 263 6.59 7.38 -12.90
CA ARG A 263 7.02 7.23 -11.51
C ARG A 263 8.23 6.32 -11.41
N VAL A 264 9.29 6.84 -10.82
CA VAL A 264 10.45 6.08 -10.33
C VAL A 264 10.32 5.93 -8.81
N TYR A 265 10.30 4.71 -8.29
CA TYR A 265 10.10 4.45 -6.85
C TYR A 265 10.76 3.15 -6.38
N GLY A 266 10.79 2.88 -5.07
CA GLY A 266 11.63 1.82 -4.51
C GLY A 266 13.09 2.27 -4.47
N ASN A 267 14.02 1.43 -4.94
CA ASN A 267 15.45 1.75 -5.04
C ASN A 267 15.91 1.93 -6.50
N ALA A 268 14.96 2.00 -7.45
CA ALA A 268 15.24 2.06 -8.87
C ALA A 268 16.14 3.24 -9.28
N LYS A 269 17.07 2.98 -10.22
CA LYS A 269 18.09 3.94 -10.66
C LYS A 269 17.96 4.25 -12.14
N VAL A 270 17.78 5.52 -12.46
CA VAL A 270 17.73 6.02 -13.85
C VAL A 270 18.93 6.93 -14.09
N TYR A 271 19.76 6.67 -15.09
CA TYR A 271 21.03 7.40 -15.27
C TYR A 271 21.49 7.50 -16.74
N GLY A 272 22.61 8.18 -16.99
CA GLY A 272 23.05 8.51 -18.35
C GLY A 272 22.16 9.59 -18.98
N ASN A 273 21.65 9.30 -20.19
CA ASN A 273 20.70 10.12 -20.95
C ASN A 273 19.29 9.48 -21.01
N ALA A 274 19.02 8.50 -20.15
CA ALA A 274 17.77 7.73 -20.17
C ALA A 274 16.52 8.58 -19.92
N ASN A 275 15.39 8.20 -20.53
CA ASN A 275 14.10 8.89 -20.37
C ASN A 275 13.02 7.94 -19.85
N VAL A 276 12.26 8.38 -18.84
CA VAL A 276 11.10 7.65 -18.30
C VAL A 276 9.88 8.56 -18.28
N TYR A 277 8.82 8.22 -19.03
CA TYR A 277 7.67 9.11 -19.26
C TYR A 277 6.35 8.34 -19.51
N ASP A 278 5.27 9.05 -19.85
CA ASP A 278 3.89 8.53 -19.89
C ASP A 278 3.44 7.91 -18.56
N MET A 279 2.74 6.77 -18.55
CA MET A 279 2.32 6.06 -17.32
C MET A 279 3.38 5.08 -16.78
N ALA A 280 4.64 5.19 -17.23
CA ALA A 280 5.65 4.19 -16.93
C ALA A 280 6.01 4.18 -15.45
N ARG A 281 6.24 2.98 -14.94
CA ARG A 281 6.66 2.71 -13.57
C ARG A 281 7.99 1.99 -13.63
N VAL A 282 9.03 2.61 -13.08
CA VAL A 282 10.33 1.96 -12.88
C VAL A 282 10.52 1.78 -11.38
N TYR A 283 10.49 0.54 -10.89
CA TYR A 283 10.43 0.27 -9.45
C TYR A 283 11.10 -1.03 -9.01
N GLY A 284 11.15 -1.28 -7.70
CA GLY A 284 12.06 -2.28 -7.15
C GLY A 284 13.49 -1.74 -7.21
N ASP A 285 14.44 -2.53 -7.70
CA ASP A 285 15.87 -2.20 -7.86
C ASP A 285 16.25 -1.98 -9.34
N ALA A 286 15.25 -1.83 -10.22
CA ALA A 286 15.39 -1.77 -11.66
C ALA A 286 16.31 -0.62 -12.14
N LYS A 287 17.02 -0.86 -13.25
CA LYS A 287 18.02 0.08 -13.79
C LYS A 287 17.71 0.47 -15.23
N VAL A 288 17.62 1.76 -15.48
CA VAL A 288 17.37 2.31 -16.83
C VAL A 288 18.47 3.31 -17.17
N TYR A 289 19.33 3.01 -18.15
CA TYR A 289 20.55 3.77 -18.38
C TYR A 289 21.03 3.82 -19.84
N GLY A 290 22.21 4.37 -20.11
CA GLY A 290 22.62 4.69 -21.48
C GLY A 290 21.72 5.79 -22.05
N ASN A 291 21.14 5.56 -23.23
CA ASN A 291 20.12 6.38 -23.86
C ASN A 291 18.72 5.74 -23.79
N ALA A 292 18.51 4.76 -22.90
CA ALA A 292 17.31 3.92 -22.87
C ALA A 292 16.02 4.70 -22.61
N ASN A 293 14.90 4.16 -23.11
CA ASN A 293 13.59 4.80 -23.00
C ASN A 293 12.52 3.84 -22.45
N VAL A 294 11.86 4.24 -21.37
CA VAL A 294 10.78 3.46 -20.74
C VAL A 294 9.50 4.29 -20.64
N TYR A 295 8.43 3.86 -21.32
CA TYR A 295 7.23 4.70 -21.54
C TYR A 295 5.94 3.87 -21.73
N GLY A 296 4.80 4.47 -22.05
CA GLY A 296 3.48 3.81 -22.00
C GLY A 296 3.06 3.37 -20.59
N ASN A 297 2.33 2.25 -20.44
CA ASN A 297 2.00 1.64 -19.13
C ASN A 297 3.06 0.58 -18.72
N ALA A 298 4.32 0.82 -19.11
CA ALA A 298 5.39 -0.11 -18.86
C ALA A 298 5.71 -0.17 -17.37
N ASN A 299 5.88 -1.38 -16.88
CA ASN A 299 6.37 -1.63 -15.54
C ASN A 299 7.75 -2.28 -15.74
N VAL A 300 8.83 -1.52 -15.60
CA VAL A 300 10.19 -2.08 -15.51
C VAL A 300 10.48 -2.26 -14.04
N TYR A 301 10.48 -3.51 -13.56
CA TYR A 301 10.59 -3.76 -12.13
C TYR A 301 11.42 -4.98 -11.76
N ASP A 302 11.50 -5.23 -10.45
CA ASP A 302 12.45 -6.13 -9.81
C ASP A 302 13.89 -5.68 -10.11
N MET A 303 14.64 -6.40 -10.94
CA MET A 303 16.04 -6.12 -11.27
C MET A 303 16.26 -5.85 -12.78
N ALA A 304 15.18 -5.69 -13.54
CA ALA A 304 15.22 -5.55 -15.00
C ALA A 304 16.12 -4.37 -15.43
N ARG A 305 16.86 -4.58 -16.53
CA ARG A 305 17.81 -3.60 -17.05
C ARG A 305 17.43 -3.20 -18.46
N VAL A 306 17.19 -1.90 -18.64
CA VAL A 306 16.92 -1.32 -19.96
C VAL A 306 18.02 -0.30 -20.25
N TYR A 307 18.93 -0.61 -21.16
CA TYR A 307 20.17 0.15 -21.32
C TYR A 307 20.67 0.29 -22.75
N ASP A 308 21.76 1.04 -22.94
CA ASP A 308 22.23 1.52 -24.25
C ASP A 308 21.09 2.23 -24.98
N ASP A 309 20.71 1.83 -26.20
CA ASP A 309 19.64 2.48 -26.99
C ASP A 309 18.27 1.79 -26.84
N ALA A 310 18.14 0.88 -25.87
CA ALA A 310 17.00 -0.01 -25.70
C ALA A 310 15.70 0.66 -25.26
N LYS A 311 14.56 0.01 -25.56
CA LYS A 311 13.22 0.59 -25.39
C LYS A 311 12.21 -0.39 -24.84
N VAL A 312 11.53 -0.01 -23.77
CA VAL A 312 10.48 -0.82 -23.11
C VAL A 312 9.20 0.00 -22.95
N TYR A 313 8.08 -0.51 -23.48
CA TYR A 313 6.84 0.26 -23.57
C TYR A 313 5.61 -0.64 -23.83
N GLY A 314 4.41 -0.14 -23.49
CA GLY A 314 3.13 -0.87 -23.63
C GLY A 314 2.57 -1.30 -22.27
N ASN A 315 1.77 -2.38 -22.19
CA ASN A 315 1.44 -3.02 -20.89
C ASN A 315 2.62 -3.88 -20.39
N ALA A 316 3.79 -3.25 -20.41
CA ALA A 316 5.09 -3.89 -20.50
C ALA A 316 5.71 -4.08 -19.13
N ASN A 317 5.18 -5.07 -18.40
CA ASN A 317 5.92 -5.75 -17.35
C ASN A 317 7.20 -6.36 -17.96
N VAL A 318 8.31 -5.65 -17.82
CA VAL A 318 9.67 -6.16 -18.03
C VAL A 318 10.24 -6.33 -16.65
N TYR A 319 10.22 -7.58 -16.18
CA TYR A 319 10.43 -7.92 -14.79
C TYR A 319 11.22 -9.22 -14.68
N GLY A 320 11.70 -9.52 -13.47
CA GLY A 320 12.86 -10.39 -13.33
C GLY A 320 14.10 -9.77 -13.99
N ASN A 321 15.01 -10.61 -14.49
CA ASN A 321 16.32 -10.20 -15.03
C ASN A 321 16.30 -10.00 -16.56
N ALA A 322 15.23 -9.43 -17.11
CA ALA A 322 15.17 -9.13 -18.54
C ALA A 322 16.21 -8.03 -18.88
N ASN A 323 17.24 -8.40 -19.64
CA ASN A 323 18.20 -7.47 -20.21
C ASN A 323 17.67 -7.00 -21.56
N VAL A 324 17.46 -5.70 -21.65
CA VAL A 324 16.89 -5.03 -22.81
C VAL A 324 17.91 -3.97 -23.17
N TYR A 325 18.83 -4.30 -24.06
CA TYR A 325 20.09 -3.59 -24.25
C TYR A 325 20.60 -3.56 -25.69
N ASP A 326 21.64 -2.77 -25.97
CA ASP A 326 21.97 -2.37 -27.34
C ASP A 326 20.68 -1.81 -27.98
N MET A 327 20.09 -2.49 -28.98
CA MET A 327 18.80 -2.10 -29.57
C MET A 327 17.60 -2.97 -29.14
N ALA A 328 17.76 -3.89 -28.19
CA ALA A 328 16.74 -4.83 -27.70
C ALA A 328 15.52 -4.17 -27.02
N ARG A 329 14.40 -4.93 -26.94
CA ARG A 329 13.04 -4.44 -26.55
C ARG A 329 12.20 -5.57 -25.93
N VAL A 330 11.38 -5.35 -24.88
CA VAL A 330 10.64 -6.41 -24.13
C VAL A 330 9.32 -5.87 -23.50
N CYS A 331 8.24 -6.66 -23.25
CA CYS A 331 6.94 -6.13 -22.75
C CYS A 331 5.76 -7.04 -22.23
N GLY A 332 5.74 -7.60 -21.00
CA GLY A 332 4.49 -7.61 -20.16
C GLY A 332 3.59 -8.82 -19.81
N ASP A 333 3.88 -9.57 -18.73
CA ASP A 333 3.22 -10.81 -18.22
C ASP A 333 3.81 -12.16 -18.68
N ALA A 334 5.04 -12.50 -18.28
CA ALA A 334 6.19 -11.80 -18.82
C ALA A 334 6.13 -12.03 -20.32
N LYS A 335 5.42 -11.12 -20.99
CA LYS A 335 5.47 -10.93 -22.41
C LYS A 335 6.85 -10.35 -22.78
N VAL A 336 7.88 -11.13 -22.54
CA VAL A 336 9.07 -11.18 -23.40
C VAL A 336 8.53 -11.88 -24.68
N TYR A 337 7.68 -11.16 -25.43
CA TYR A 337 6.60 -11.60 -26.35
C TYR A 337 6.39 -10.59 -27.43
N GLY A 338 5.63 -11.00 -28.45
CA GLY A 338 5.18 -10.16 -29.53
C GLY A 338 6.39 -10.05 -30.41
N ASP A 339 7.21 -9.06 -30.08
CA ASP A 339 8.47 -8.75 -30.73
C ASP A 339 9.48 -8.38 -29.64
N ALA A 340 9.55 -9.21 -28.59
CA ALA A 340 10.64 -9.10 -27.64
C ALA A 340 11.93 -9.38 -28.40
N LYS A 341 12.66 -8.30 -28.61
CA LYS A 341 13.79 -8.21 -29.48
C LYS A 341 15.01 -8.40 -28.65
N VAL A 342 15.76 -9.37 -29.11
CA VAL A 342 16.72 -10.10 -28.36
C VAL A 342 17.65 -10.51 -29.48
N TYR A 343 18.65 -9.65 -29.67
CA TYR A 343 19.53 -9.62 -30.81
C TYR A 343 20.81 -8.85 -30.49
N GLY A 344 21.81 -8.97 -31.34
CA GLY A 344 23.20 -8.81 -30.91
C GLY A 344 23.60 -10.07 -30.13
N ASP A 345 23.76 -9.94 -28.81
CA ASP A 345 23.95 -11.04 -27.84
C ASP A 345 22.75 -11.17 -26.83
N ALA A 346 21.57 -10.57 -27.06
CA ALA A 346 20.48 -10.55 -26.06
C ALA A 346 19.60 -11.84 -25.96
N GLU A 347 18.60 -11.94 -25.06
CA GLU A 347 17.90 -13.22 -24.69
C GLU A 347 16.39 -13.11 -24.29
N VAL A 348 15.48 -14.00 -24.79
CA VAL A 348 14.01 -14.06 -24.47
C VAL A 348 13.68 -15.43 -23.86
N TYR A 349 12.95 -15.52 -22.74
CA TYR A 349 12.84 -16.79 -21.96
C TYR A 349 11.73 -16.80 -20.87
N TYR A 350 11.52 -17.95 -20.19
CA TYR A 350 10.69 -18.13 -18.97
C TYR A 350 9.18 -18.45 -19.18
N LYS A 351 8.29 -18.03 -18.27
CA LYS A 351 6.85 -17.86 -18.57
C LYS A 351 6.59 -16.74 -19.60
N ALA A 352 7.63 -16.06 -20.07
CA ALA A 352 7.68 -15.77 -21.49
C ALA A 352 7.75 -17.09 -22.28
N LYS A 353 6.57 -17.65 -22.49
CA LYS A 353 5.88 -17.28 -23.70
C LYS A 353 6.66 -16.18 -24.50
N VAL A 354 7.49 -16.63 -25.43
CA VAL A 354 8.24 -15.91 -26.48
C VAL A 354 7.37 -16.02 -27.73
N PHE A 355 6.21 -15.38 -27.65
CA PHE A 355 5.02 -15.84 -28.36
C PHE A 355 4.40 -14.76 -29.20
N GLY A 356 3.42 -15.14 -30.02
CA GLY A 356 3.11 -14.33 -31.18
C GLY A 356 4.24 -14.49 -32.18
N LYS A 357 5.25 -13.61 -32.13
CA LYS A 357 6.28 -13.47 -33.18
C LYS A 357 7.71 -13.27 -32.67
N ALA A 358 7.94 -13.38 -31.35
CA ALA A 358 9.13 -12.81 -30.71
C ALA A 358 10.43 -13.38 -31.31
N GLU A 359 11.36 -12.46 -31.61
CA GLU A 359 12.44 -12.69 -32.56
C GLU A 359 13.77 -12.77 -31.84
N VAL A 360 14.43 -13.90 -32.03
CA VAL A 360 15.64 -14.27 -31.33
C VAL A 360 16.70 -14.64 -32.37
N TYR A 361 17.61 -13.70 -32.61
CA TYR A 361 18.52 -13.74 -33.75
C TYR A 361 19.81 -12.95 -33.51
N GLY A 362 20.94 -13.44 -34.02
CA GLY A 362 22.28 -13.03 -33.64
C GLY A 362 22.98 -14.16 -32.86
N LYS A 363 23.69 -13.84 -31.78
CA LYS A 363 24.29 -14.80 -30.82
C LYS A 363 23.38 -14.95 -29.59
N VAL A 364 22.17 -15.41 -29.84
CA VAL A 364 21.02 -15.09 -28.99
C VAL A 364 20.28 -16.39 -28.65
N GLU A 365 19.51 -16.52 -27.56
CA GLU A 365 18.99 -17.84 -27.11
C GLU A 365 17.54 -17.78 -26.58
N VAL A 366 16.72 -18.84 -26.82
CA VAL A 366 15.39 -19.07 -26.19
C VAL A 366 15.27 -20.48 -25.63
N TYR A 367 14.82 -20.65 -24.39
CA TYR A 367 14.92 -21.95 -23.72
C TYR A 367 13.99 -22.06 -22.49
N ASP A 368 14.10 -23.16 -21.74
CA ASP A 368 13.29 -23.51 -20.54
C ASP A 368 11.81 -23.76 -20.82
N ASN A 369 10.89 -23.22 -20.02
CA ASN A 369 9.45 -23.29 -20.27
C ASN A 369 9.01 -22.16 -21.21
N ALA A 370 9.96 -21.54 -21.92
CA ALA A 370 9.66 -20.62 -22.99
C ALA A 370 8.79 -21.32 -24.01
N LYS A 371 7.59 -20.81 -24.12
CA LYS A 371 6.70 -21.20 -25.19
C LYS A 371 7.07 -20.29 -26.35
N VAL A 372 7.73 -20.79 -27.38
CA VAL A 372 8.02 -20.09 -28.64
C VAL A 372 6.92 -20.46 -29.62
N TYR A 373 5.77 -19.81 -29.51
CA TYR A 373 4.54 -20.35 -30.08
C TYR A 373 3.67 -19.28 -30.73
N ASP A 374 2.62 -19.76 -31.40
CA ASP A 374 1.91 -19.09 -32.48
C ASP A 374 2.77 -19.00 -33.75
N ASN A 375 3.67 -18.02 -33.88
CA ASN A 375 4.49 -17.78 -35.09
C ASN A 375 5.88 -17.18 -34.76
N ALA A 376 6.42 -17.43 -33.55
CA ALA A 376 7.68 -16.84 -33.09
C ALA A 376 8.91 -17.43 -33.78
N ARG A 377 10.00 -16.65 -33.87
CA ARG A 377 11.10 -16.91 -34.80
C ARG A 377 12.47 -16.92 -34.16
N VAL A 378 13.28 -17.88 -34.60
CA VAL A 378 14.57 -18.22 -34.02
C VAL A 378 15.56 -18.51 -35.13
N TYR A 379 16.60 -17.68 -35.27
CA TYR A 379 17.53 -17.76 -36.40
C TYR A 379 18.91 -17.15 -36.17
N ASP A 380 19.78 -17.10 -37.18
CA ASP A 380 21.22 -16.77 -37.08
C ASP A 380 22.01 -17.81 -36.28
N ASN A 381 22.86 -17.46 -35.29
CA ASN A 381 23.59 -18.41 -34.42
C ASN A 381 22.77 -18.81 -33.17
N THR A 382 21.45 -18.60 -33.21
CA THR A 382 20.59 -18.70 -32.02
C THR A 382 20.38 -20.14 -31.55
N LYS A 383 20.30 -20.40 -30.25
CA LYS A 383 20.05 -21.77 -29.73
C LYS A 383 18.70 -21.89 -29.03
N VAL A 384 17.99 -23.00 -29.28
CA VAL A 384 16.70 -23.32 -28.63
C VAL A 384 16.60 -24.78 -28.25
N TYR A 385 16.55 -25.10 -26.97
CA TYR A 385 16.79 -26.46 -26.46
C TYR A 385 16.12 -26.68 -25.09
N SER A 386 16.44 -27.78 -24.41
CA SER A 386 15.90 -28.15 -23.08
C SER A 386 14.41 -28.54 -23.12
N TYR A 387 13.50 -27.91 -22.38
CA TYR A 387 12.06 -28.24 -22.40
C TYR A 387 11.20 -27.20 -23.14
N ALA A 388 11.85 -26.33 -23.92
CA ALA A 388 11.19 -25.25 -24.64
C ALA A 388 10.25 -25.85 -25.68
N LYS A 389 9.02 -25.33 -25.71
CA LYS A 389 8.03 -25.75 -26.70
C LYS A 389 8.00 -24.73 -27.80
N VAL A 390 8.42 -25.12 -29.01
CA VAL A 390 8.22 -24.36 -30.25
C VAL A 390 7.00 -24.94 -30.96
N TYR A 391 5.83 -24.31 -30.85
CA TYR A 391 4.57 -24.97 -31.25
C TYR A 391 3.52 -24.05 -31.86
N GLY A 392 2.55 -24.64 -32.58
CA GLY A 392 1.68 -23.91 -33.50
C GLY A 392 2.34 -23.76 -34.87
N ASN A 393 2.58 -22.53 -35.33
CA ASN A 393 3.23 -22.22 -36.62
C ASN A 393 4.59 -21.49 -36.44
N ALA A 394 5.25 -21.62 -35.29
CA ALA A 394 6.56 -20.99 -35.02
C ALA A 394 7.70 -21.58 -35.89
N GLU A 395 8.74 -20.79 -36.21
CA GLU A 395 9.75 -21.11 -37.24
C GLU A 395 11.19 -21.06 -36.69
N VAL A 396 12.02 -22.06 -37.05
CA VAL A 396 13.46 -22.11 -36.67
C VAL A 396 14.33 -22.37 -37.92
N TYR A 397 15.30 -21.51 -38.22
CA TYR A 397 16.12 -21.60 -39.44
C TYR A 397 17.46 -20.85 -39.33
N GLY A 398 18.48 -21.21 -40.10
CA GLY A 398 19.81 -20.57 -40.08
C GLY A 398 20.91 -21.51 -39.59
N ASN A 399 21.79 -21.04 -38.69
CA ASN A 399 22.73 -21.87 -37.91
C ASN A 399 22.14 -22.18 -36.51
N ALA A 400 20.80 -22.22 -36.42
CA ALA A 400 20.09 -22.07 -35.15
C ALA A 400 19.72 -23.43 -34.53
N LYS A 401 20.46 -23.84 -33.49
CA LYS A 401 20.51 -25.24 -33.03
C LYS A 401 19.39 -25.60 -32.07
N VAL A 402 18.73 -26.74 -32.35
CA VAL A 402 17.69 -27.36 -31.50
C VAL A 402 18.05 -28.80 -31.13
N TYR A 403 17.99 -29.17 -29.84
CA TYR A 403 18.47 -30.46 -29.29
C TYR A 403 18.00 -30.73 -27.84
N ASP A 404 18.36 -31.92 -27.31
CA ASP A 404 17.90 -32.51 -26.05
C ASP A 404 16.38 -32.70 -25.98
N TYR A 405 15.75 -32.59 -24.81
CA TYR A 405 14.35 -32.96 -24.55
C TYR A 405 13.30 -31.95 -25.09
N ALA A 406 13.65 -31.19 -26.13
CA ALA A 406 12.90 -30.02 -26.61
C ALA A 406 11.85 -30.39 -27.66
N GLU A 407 10.65 -29.81 -27.57
CA GLU A 407 9.53 -30.18 -28.45
C GLU A 407 9.26 -29.11 -29.51
N VAL A 408 9.27 -29.53 -30.78
CA VAL A 408 8.77 -28.75 -31.92
C VAL A 408 7.51 -29.43 -32.48
N CYS A 409 6.33 -28.78 -32.41
CA CYS A 409 5.06 -29.46 -32.72
C CYS A 409 3.96 -28.54 -33.30
N GLY A 410 3.47 -28.87 -34.50
CA GLY A 410 2.52 -28.05 -35.29
C GLY A 410 2.95 -27.95 -36.77
N TYR A 411 2.66 -26.83 -37.46
CA TYR A 411 3.16 -26.55 -38.82
C TYR A 411 4.59 -25.96 -38.85
N ALA A 412 5.35 -26.08 -37.76
CA ALA A 412 6.70 -25.55 -37.61
C ALA A 412 7.73 -26.19 -38.58
N LYS A 413 8.74 -25.43 -39.01
CA LYS A 413 9.78 -25.85 -40.00
C LYS A 413 11.20 -25.72 -39.44
N VAL A 414 12.10 -26.60 -39.90
CA VAL A 414 13.57 -26.65 -39.60
C VAL A 414 14.34 -27.01 -40.89
N ASN A 415 15.53 -26.45 -41.16
CA ASN A 415 16.27 -26.64 -42.42
C ASN A 415 17.79 -26.99 -42.28
N ASP A 416 18.14 -28.21 -42.73
CA ASP A 416 19.43 -28.76 -43.22
C ASP A 416 20.78 -28.62 -42.47
N TYR A 417 21.00 -27.71 -41.51
CA TYR A 417 22.32 -27.57 -40.81
C TYR A 417 22.37 -27.98 -39.33
N ASP A 418 21.23 -28.12 -38.66
CA ASP A 418 21.17 -28.31 -37.21
C ASP A 418 21.13 -29.78 -36.75
N LYS A 419 21.76 -30.09 -35.60
CA LYS A 419 21.78 -31.43 -35.00
C LYS A 419 20.74 -31.54 -33.88
N VAL A 420 19.65 -32.25 -34.12
CA VAL A 420 18.63 -32.57 -33.11
C VAL A 420 18.88 -33.97 -32.53
N ASN A 421 19.08 -34.07 -31.23
CA ASN A 421 19.15 -35.34 -30.48
C ASN A 421 18.18 -35.24 -29.29
N GLY A 422 16.99 -35.85 -29.39
CA GLY A 422 15.95 -35.79 -28.35
C GLY A 422 15.05 -37.02 -28.37
N TYR A 423 14.61 -37.49 -27.20
CA TYR A 423 13.76 -38.67 -27.08
C TYR A 423 12.28 -38.33 -27.26
N ASP A 424 11.70 -38.71 -28.40
CA ASP A 424 10.26 -38.67 -28.62
C ASP A 424 9.56 -39.82 -27.86
N LYS A 425 8.35 -39.58 -27.36
CA LYS A 425 7.55 -40.55 -26.59
C LYS A 425 6.62 -41.37 -27.49
N ALA A 426 7.18 -41.87 -28.59
CA ALA A 426 6.68 -42.99 -29.37
C ALA A 426 7.87 -43.86 -29.78
N ASP A 427 7.83 -45.16 -29.51
CA ASP A 427 8.98 -46.05 -29.64
C ASP A 427 9.58 -46.12 -31.07
N LYS A 428 10.74 -45.49 -31.32
CA LYS A 428 11.96 -46.08 -31.95
C LYS A 428 13.07 -45.05 -32.30
N PRO A 429 14.35 -45.49 -32.49
CA PRO A 429 15.51 -44.60 -32.52
C PRO A 429 15.84 -43.96 -33.88
N ALA A 430 16.72 -42.95 -33.82
CA ALA A 430 17.10 -42.02 -34.89
C ALA A 430 17.73 -42.63 -36.17
N ILE A 431 17.52 -41.97 -37.32
CA ILE A 431 18.21 -42.22 -38.61
C ILE A 431 18.50 -40.88 -39.34
N GLU A 432 19.63 -40.80 -40.04
CA GLU A 432 20.21 -39.57 -40.63
C GLU A 432 19.61 -39.06 -41.95
N LYS A 433 19.63 -37.72 -42.11
CA LYS A 433 19.77 -36.88 -43.32
C LYS A 433 19.46 -37.46 -44.72
N LYS A 434 18.62 -36.71 -45.47
CA LYS A 434 19.07 -35.85 -46.60
C LYS A 434 17.95 -35.01 -47.25
N ARG A 435 18.23 -33.71 -47.44
CA ARG A 435 17.76 -32.77 -48.48
C ARG A 435 16.26 -32.69 -48.81
N ASN A 436 15.76 -31.45 -48.76
CA ASN A 436 14.40 -30.95 -48.99
C ASN A 436 13.55 -30.95 -47.72
N GLY A 437 12.92 -29.80 -47.44
CA GLY A 437 12.19 -29.55 -46.21
C GLY A 437 10.83 -30.27 -46.17
N TYR A 438 10.41 -30.63 -44.97
CA TYR A 438 9.19 -31.38 -44.70
C TYR A 438 8.14 -30.54 -43.96
N ILE A 439 6.87 -30.95 -44.08
CA ILE A 439 5.74 -30.40 -43.33
C ILE A 439 5.14 -31.51 -42.46
N VAL A 440 4.94 -31.22 -41.18
CA VAL A 440 4.25 -32.15 -40.25
C VAL A 440 2.76 -31.79 -40.20
N LYS A 441 1.90 -32.80 -40.42
CA LYS A 441 0.44 -32.63 -40.39
C LYS A 441 -0.18 -33.81 -39.65
N ASN A 442 -0.88 -33.53 -38.55
CA ASN A 442 -1.55 -34.53 -37.70
C ASN A 442 -0.66 -35.75 -37.30
N GLY A 443 0.63 -35.53 -37.03
CA GLY A 443 1.55 -36.58 -36.58
C GLY A 443 2.16 -37.45 -37.69
N MET A 444 1.95 -37.10 -38.97
CA MET A 444 2.68 -37.69 -40.11
C MET A 444 3.46 -36.63 -40.88
N VAL A 445 4.53 -37.05 -41.54
CA VAL A 445 5.49 -36.21 -42.26
C VAL A 445 5.23 -36.30 -43.76
N GLU A 446 4.98 -35.16 -44.41
CA GLU A 446 4.91 -35.05 -45.88
C GLU A 446 6.10 -34.24 -46.42
N TRP A 447 6.63 -34.66 -47.57
CA TRP A 447 7.78 -34.06 -48.26
C TRP A 447 7.32 -33.10 -49.36
N VAL A 448 8.10 -32.03 -49.60
CA VAL A 448 7.84 -31.00 -50.63
C VAL A 448 8.96 -30.97 -51.68
#